data_AF-A0AAJ1NID1-F1
#
_entry.id   AF-A0AAJ1NID1-F1
#
_cell.length_a   1.000
_cell.length_b   1.000
_cell.length_c   1.000
_cell.angle_alpha   90.00
_cell.angle_beta   90.00
_cell.angle_gamma   90.00
#
_symmetry.space_group_name_H-M   'P 1'
#
loop_
_entity.id
_entity.type
_entity.pdbx_description
1 polymer ?
#
loop_
_entity_poly.entity_id
_entity_poly.type
_entity_poly.pdbx_seq_one_letter_code
_entity_poly.pdbx_strand_id
1 'polypeptide(L)'
;MTVAIEMGQTSAGAPAALDLEELLATRLLVQGNSGSGKSHLLRRLLEQSAPWVQQTIIDPEGDFVSLGERYGHLVIDAEDHTERGLQAAGERARIHRVSTVLNLEGLDAENQMRRAAAFLGGLFEVARDHWYPMLVVVDEAQLFAPAAAGEVSDEARKLSLGAMTNLMCRGRKRGLAGIIATQRLAKLAKNVAAEASNFLMGRTFLDIDMARAADLLGMERRQAEAFRDLERGHFMALGPALSRRPLSVRIGSTETSPRNGTPRLMPLPEATLEDARAIILAAPPPEAIRPQRRPSPDLLDQLMAAKAAPLDIRPEPAETQPSAEDLAERRGRMDRILRAILAEPDAGFRVIGVLYQEFVVRCRIEGLASVVPDLSEFRRMLTRARAGVGSDIAEDDAWRDISVRASLLPEDMQGVFMMIARAAKEGWPCPSDAAIARAYGSHSLRRARRLLDYIEEQGLIVCQIDGVGRRTVTLVELAWATAPGDPNAGEEEPGSSAA
;
A
#
# COMPACT_ATOMS: atom_id res chain seq x y z
N MET A 1 34.05 26.33 0.79
CA MET A 1 33.92 26.98 -0.54
C MET A 1 32.53 26.60 -0.99
N THR A 2 31.58 27.51 -0.96
CA THR A 2 30.19 27.17 -1.25
C THR A 2 30.03 26.70 -2.69
N VAL A 3 29.63 25.45 -2.91
CA VAL A 3 29.31 24.93 -4.24
C VAL A 3 27.90 25.38 -4.60
N ALA A 4 27.80 26.27 -5.58
CA ALA A 4 26.54 26.79 -6.09
C ALA A 4 26.11 26.01 -7.34
N ILE A 5 24.95 25.36 -7.26
CA ILE A 5 24.32 24.61 -8.35
C ILE A 5 23.47 25.56 -9.19
N GLU A 6 23.79 25.71 -10.46
CA GLU A 6 23.01 26.57 -11.37
C GLU A 6 21.71 25.86 -11.78
N MET A 7 20.59 26.24 -11.15
CA MET A 7 19.28 25.65 -11.42
C MET A 7 18.61 26.23 -12.67
N GLY A 8 18.93 27.47 -13.03
CA GLY A 8 18.36 28.14 -14.19
C GLY A 8 18.37 29.66 -14.04
N GLN A 9 17.26 30.31 -14.39
CA GLN A 9 17.15 31.77 -14.39
C GLN A 9 15.94 32.23 -13.58
N THR A 10 16.09 33.37 -12.91
CA THR A 10 14.98 34.09 -12.27
C THR A 10 14.13 34.82 -13.31
N SER A 11 12.96 35.33 -12.91
CA SER A 11 12.13 36.20 -13.76
C SER A 11 12.84 37.48 -14.24
N ALA A 12 13.85 37.93 -13.51
CA ALA A 12 14.70 39.08 -13.88
C ALA A 12 15.87 38.70 -14.81
N GLY A 13 15.97 37.44 -15.23
CA GLY A 13 17.06 36.92 -16.08
C GLY A 13 18.38 36.64 -15.35
N ALA A 14 18.46 36.93 -14.04
CA ALA A 14 19.64 36.60 -13.24
C ALA A 14 19.74 35.08 -12.99
N PRO A 15 20.96 34.50 -12.88
CA PRO A 15 21.14 33.09 -12.53
C PRO A 15 20.46 32.74 -11.20
N ALA A 16 19.68 31.67 -11.19
CA ALA A 16 19.11 31.08 -9.99
C ALA A 16 20.03 29.95 -9.52
N ALA A 17 20.74 30.18 -8.42
CA ALA A 17 21.67 29.23 -7.86
C ALA A 17 21.11 28.58 -6.59
N LEU A 18 21.45 27.30 -6.38
CA LEU A 18 21.15 26.54 -5.17
C LEU A 18 22.46 26.24 -4.43
N ASP A 19 22.52 26.55 -3.14
CA ASP A 19 23.65 26.23 -2.28
C ASP A 19 23.64 24.75 -1.91
N LEU A 20 24.61 23.98 -2.41
CA LEU A 20 24.67 22.54 -2.18
C LEU A 20 24.99 22.19 -0.72
N GLU A 21 25.87 22.96 -0.06
CA GLU A 21 26.24 22.71 1.34
C GLU A 21 25.04 22.95 2.25
N GLU A 22 24.32 24.06 2.02
CA GLU A 22 23.10 24.37 2.77
C GLU A 22 22.01 23.32 2.48
N LEU A 23 21.83 22.89 1.22
CA LEU A 23 20.87 21.86 0.84
C LEU A 23 21.11 20.55 1.61
N LEU A 24 22.38 20.13 1.74
CA LEU A 24 22.74 18.92 2.48
C LEU A 24 22.29 18.98 3.96
N ALA A 25 22.22 20.19 4.52
CA ALA A 25 21.76 20.40 5.88
C ALA A 25 20.23 20.58 6.01
N THR A 26 19.55 21.01 4.93
CA THR A 26 18.19 21.57 5.02
C THR A 26 17.14 20.84 4.18
N ARG A 27 17.54 19.91 3.30
CA ARG A 27 16.67 19.05 2.48
C ARG A 27 15.76 19.81 1.52
N LEU A 28 15.17 19.13 0.56
CA LEU A 28 14.33 19.76 -0.46
C LEU A 28 13.04 18.99 -0.68
N LEU A 29 11.93 19.72 -0.78
CA LEU A 29 10.65 19.23 -1.26
C LEU A 29 10.35 19.88 -2.62
N VAL A 30 10.11 19.05 -3.62
CA VAL A 30 9.68 19.47 -4.95
C VAL A 30 8.24 19.03 -5.18
N GLN A 31 7.37 19.95 -5.55
CA GLN A 31 5.98 19.66 -5.90
C GLN A 31 5.70 20.12 -7.33
N GLY A 32 4.92 19.33 -8.06
CA GLY A 32 4.35 19.75 -9.33
C GLY A 32 3.56 18.63 -9.97
N ASN A 33 2.42 18.96 -10.60
CA ASN A 33 1.59 18.00 -11.30
C ASN A 33 2.30 17.40 -12.52
N SER A 34 1.77 16.31 -13.08
CA SER A 34 2.29 15.76 -14.33
C SER A 34 2.45 16.85 -15.41
N GLY A 35 3.59 16.83 -16.11
CA GLY A 35 3.95 17.83 -17.12
C GLY A 35 4.39 19.20 -16.60
N SER A 36 4.49 19.42 -15.28
CA SER A 36 5.04 20.66 -14.68
C SER A 36 6.55 20.83 -14.91
N GLY A 37 7.27 19.75 -15.17
CA GLY A 37 8.74 19.74 -15.29
C GLY A 37 9.48 19.26 -14.04
N LYS A 38 8.81 18.55 -13.13
CA LYS A 38 9.40 18.01 -11.89
C LYS A 38 10.62 17.10 -12.14
N SER A 39 10.49 16.08 -12.99
CA SER A 39 11.60 15.18 -13.33
C SER A 39 12.75 15.94 -14.03
N HIS A 40 12.42 16.96 -14.82
CA HIS A 40 13.40 17.86 -15.47
C HIS A 40 14.19 18.69 -14.45
N LEU A 41 13.50 19.24 -13.45
CA LEU A 41 14.11 19.95 -12.32
C LEU A 41 15.04 19.04 -11.51
N LEU A 42 14.56 17.86 -11.13
CA LEU A 42 15.38 16.89 -10.40
C LEU A 42 16.62 16.51 -11.19
N ARG A 43 16.47 16.26 -12.49
CA ARG A 43 17.57 15.94 -13.38
C ARG A 43 18.59 17.08 -13.45
N ARG A 44 18.13 18.33 -13.62
CA ARG A 44 19.03 19.50 -13.60
C ARG A 44 19.84 19.54 -12.29
N LEU A 45 19.20 19.36 -11.15
CA LEU A 45 19.87 19.33 -9.86
C LEU A 45 20.89 18.17 -9.79
N LEU A 46 20.48 16.96 -10.16
CA LEU A 46 21.32 15.75 -10.11
C LEU A 46 22.55 15.88 -11.01
N GLU A 47 22.37 16.32 -12.26
CA GLU A 47 23.46 16.52 -13.22
C GLU A 47 24.50 17.53 -12.72
N GLN A 48 24.03 18.67 -12.22
CA GLN A 48 24.93 19.72 -11.75
C GLN A 48 25.64 19.36 -10.43
N SER A 49 25.00 18.53 -9.59
CA SER A 49 25.57 18.13 -8.29
C SER A 49 26.38 16.82 -8.34
N ALA A 50 26.31 16.05 -9.43
CA ALA A 50 26.97 14.75 -9.55
C ALA A 50 28.50 14.77 -9.34
N PRO A 51 29.24 15.80 -9.79
CA PRO A 51 30.69 15.88 -9.53
C PRO A 51 31.06 16.14 -8.07
N TRP A 52 30.10 16.57 -7.24
CA TRP A 52 30.38 17.16 -5.93
C TRP A 52 29.94 16.28 -4.76
N VAL A 53 28.88 15.50 -4.94
CA VAL A 53 28.28 14.72 -3.86
C VAL A 53 27.74 13.39 -4.37
N GLN A 54 27.84 12.35 -3.53
CA GLN A 54 27.24 11.06 -3.83
C GLN A 54 25.71 11.19 -3.92
N GLN A 55 25.10 10.46 -4.84
CA GLN A 55 23.66 10.52 -5.08
C GLN A 55 23.03 9.12 -5.12
N THR A 56 21.87 8.95 -4.50
CA THR A 56 20.96 7.85 -4.78
C THR A 56 19.63 8.41 -5.27
N ILE A 57 19.08 7.79 -6.30
CA ILE A 57 17.74 8.07 -6.80
C ILE A 57 16.86 6.83 -6.57
N ILE A 58 15.70 7.01 -5.94
CA ILE A 58 14.62 6.01 -5.87
C ILE A 58 13.63 6.35 -6.98
N ASP A 59 13.58 5.50 -8.01
CA ASP A 59 12.96 5.81 -9.30
C ASP A 59 11.84 4.81 -9.65
N PRO A 60 10.57 5.10 -9.27
CA PRO A 60 9.42 4.24 -9.54
C PRO A 60 9.03 4.14 -11.02
N GLU A 61 9.42 5.10 -11.85
CA GLU A 61 9.01 5.20 -13.26
C GLU A 61 10.17 4.96 -14.25
N GLY A 62 11.40 4.75 -13.76
CA GLY A 62 12.58 4.51 -14.62
C GLY A 62 13.06 5.75 -15.38
N ASP A 63 12.66 6.95 -14.94
CA ASP A 63 12.98 8.20 -15.63
C ASP A 63 14.48 8.50 -15.63
N PHE A 64 15.20 8.14 -14.56
CA PHE A 64 16.56 8.60 -14.26
C PHE A 64 17.68 7.63 -14.64
N VAL A 65 17.36 6.46 -15.22
CA VAL A 65 18.35 5.44 -15.60
C VAL A 65 19.45 5.96 -16.55
N SER A 66 19.15 6.98 -17.37
CA SER A 66 20.12 7.62 -18.28
C SER A 66 21.25 8.37 -17.58
N LEU A 67 21.13 8.67 -16.27
CA LEU A 67 22.24 9.20 -15.49
C LEU A 67 23.41 8.22 -15.41
N GLY A 68 23.15 6.91 -15.48
CA GLY A 68 24.20 5.90 -15.44
C GLY A 68 25.17 6.00 -16.62
N GLU A 69 24.64 6.24 -17.82
CA GLU A 69 25.44 6.35 -19.04
C GLU A 69 26.34 7.60 -19.05
N ARG A 70 25.84 8.73 -18.51
CA ARG A 70 26.52 10.02 -18.60
C ARG A 70 27.38 10.37 -17.38
N TYR A 71 26.89 10.03 -16.18
CA TYR A 71 27.48 10.43 -14.89
C TYR A 71 27.99 9.24 -14.06
N GLY A 72 27.85 8.01 -14.56
CA GLY A 72 28.40 6.81 -13.92
C GLY A 72 27.59 6.29 -12.73
N HIS A 73 26.33 6.71 -12.58
CA HIS A 73 25.43 6.10 -11.60
C HIS A 73 25.23 4.61 -11.89
N LEU A 74 25.37 3.77 -10.88
CA LEU A 74 25.04 2.36 -10.99
C LEU A 74 23.52 2.21 -10.99
N VAL A 75 22.96 1.72 -12.10
CA VAL A 75 21.54 1.35 -12.20
C VAL A 75 21.35 -0.02 -11.56
N ILE A 76 20.40 -0.11 -10.63
CA ILE A 76 20.03 -1.33 -9.91
C ILE A 76 18.55 -1.60 -10.22
N ASP A 77 18.29 -2.61 -11.04
CA ASP A 77 16.92 -3.04 -11.36
C ASP A 77 16.37 -3.87 -10.18
N ALA A 78 15.45 -3.28 -9.43
CA ALA A 78 14.96 -3.86 -8.18
C ALA A 78 14.14 -5.15 -8.38
N GLU A 79 13.61 -5.37 -9.59
CA GLU A 79 12.90 -6.61 -9.96
C GLU A 79 13.80 -7.85 -9.85
N ASP A 80 15.09 -7.69 -10.16
CA ASP A 80 16.09 -8.77 -10.16
C ASP A 80 16.65 -9.07 -8.76
N HIS A 81 16.20 -8.35 -7.74
CA HIS A 81 16.78 -8.40 -6.41
C HIS A 81 15.75 -8.65 -5.30
N THR A 82 16.19 -9.35 -4.26
CA THR A 82 15.43 -9.53 -3.03
C THR A 82 15.62 -8.32 -2.11
N GLU A 83 14.71 -8.13 -1.13
CA GLU A 83 14.87 -7.10 -0.08
C GLU A 83 16.23 -7.18 0.61
N ARG A 84 16.66 -8.37 1.04
CA ARG A 84 17.99 -8.55 1.65
C ARG A 84 19.13 -8.15 0.72
N GLY A 85 19.01 -8.51 -0.56
CA GLY A 85 19.97 -8.13 -1.59
C GLY A 85 20.08 -6.63 -1.75
N LEU A 86 18.94 -5.92 -1.76
CA LEU A 86 18.88 -4.47 -1.86
C LEU A 86 19.37 -3.76 -0.59
N GLN A 87 19.11 -4.30 0.60
CA GLN A 87 19.69 -3.78 1.83
C GLN A 87 21.22 -3.82 1.78
N ALA A 88 21.78 -4.99 1.44
CA ALA A 88 23.23 -5.13 1.25
C ALA A 88 23.77 -4.27 0.09
N ALA A 89 22.98 -4.01 -0.96
CA ALA A 89 23.35 -3.10 -2.03
C ALA A 89 23.41 -1.64 -1.55
N GLY A 90 22.44 -1.18 -0.77
CA GLY A 90 22.43 0.15 -0.16
C GLY A 90 23.63 0.36 0.76
N GLU A 91 23.92 -0.61 1.63
CA GLU A 91 25.11 -0.56 2.50
C GLU A 91 26.40 -0.40 1.70
N ARG A 92 26.60 -1.26 0.69
CA ARG A 92 27.79 -1.24 -0.18
C ARG A 92 27.88 0.04 -0.99
N ALA A 93 26.77 0.54 -1.54
CA ALA A 93 26.74 1.79 -2.28
C ALA A 93 27.28 2.94 -1.42
N ARG A 94 26.85 3.02 -0.15
CA ARG A 94 27.31 4.05 0.79
C ARG A 94 28.76 3.86 1.22
N ILE A 95 29.18 2.64 1.56
CA ILE A 95 30.56 2.33 1.97
C ILE A 95 31.55 2.67 0.85
N HIS A 96 31.23 2.28 -0.39
CA HIS A 96 32.09 2.46 -1.55
C HIS A 96 31.87 3.78 -2.29
N ARG A 97 30.98 4.65 -1.78
CA ARG A 97 30.63 5.95 -2.37
C ARG A 97 30.19 5.87 -3.84
N VAL A 98 29.47 4.82 -4.21
CA VAL A 98 28.91 4.64 -5.56
C VAL A 98 27.57 5.35 -5.63
N SER A 99 27.40 6.28 -6.57
CA SER A 99 26.10 6.88 -6.85
C SER A 99 25.19 5.87 -7.55
N THR A 100 23.91 5.82 -7.20
CA THR A 100 22.99 4.77 -7.69
C THR A 100 21.66 5.32 -8.19
N VAL A 101 21.05 4.60 -9.14
CA VAL A 101 19.63 4.72 -9.48
C VAL A 101 19.00 3.37 -9.13
N LEU A 102 18.10 3.36 -8.15
CA LEU A 102 17.27 2.19 -7.85
C LEU A 102 16.04 2.26 -8.76
N ASN A 103 16.09 1.53 -9.86
CA ASN A 103 15.00 1.41 -10.80
C ASN A 103 13.95 0.45 -10.25
N LEU A 104 12.73 0.95 -10.07
CA LEU A 104 11.59 0.23 -9.52
C LEU A 104 10.48 0.02 -10.57
N GLU A 105 10.71 0.45 -11.81
CA GLU A 105 9.84 0.19 -12.96
C GLU A 105 9.56 -1.33 -13.07
N GLY A 106 8.33 -1.70 -13.41
CA GLY A 106 7.90 -3.11 -13.53
C GLY A 106 7.39 -3.76 -12.25
N LEU A 107 7.70 -3.19 -11.08
CA LEU A 107 7.15 -3.66 -9.80
C LEU A 107 5.78 -3.05 -9.50
N ASP A 108 4.91 -3.80 -8.82
CA ASP A 108 3.69 -3.24 -8.23
C ASP A 108 4.01 -2.31 -7.04
N ALA A 109 3.03 -1.48 -6.65
CA ALA A 109 3.21 -0.49 -5.59
C ALA A 109 3.71 -1.10 -4.27
N GLU A 110 3.22 -2.29 -3.90
CA GLU A 110 3.64 -2.96 -2.67
C GLU A 110 5.13 -3.34 -2.72
N ASN A 111 5.56 -3.98 -3.80
CA ASN A 111 6.96 -4.36 -3.98
C ASN A 111 7.85 -3.12 -4.14
N GLN A 112 7.41 -2.08 -4.85
CA GLN A 112 8.15 -0.81 -4.91
C GLN A 112 8.44 -0.28 -3.50
N MET A 113 7.43 -0.27 -2.62
CA MET A 113 7.57 0.17 -1.23
C MET A 113 8.54 -0.71 -0.44
N ARG A 114 8.42 -2.04 -0.53
CA ARG A 114 9.33 -2.98 0.19
C ARG A 114 10.78 -2.87 -0.29
N ARG A 115 10.99 -2.83 -1.61
CA ARG A 115 12.33 -2.73 -2.23
C ARG A 115 13.01 -1.40 -1.91
N ALA A 116 12.28 -0.29 -2.03
CA ALA A 116 12.78 1.03 -1.63
C ALA A 116 13.11 1.08 -0.13
N ALA A 117 12.24 0.55 0.73
CA ALA A 117 12.47 0.51 2.17
C ALA A 117 13.74 -0.25 2.54
N ALA A 118 13.96 -1.43 1.92
CA ALA A 118 15.15 -2.23 2.16
C ALA A 118 16.43 -1.51 1.72
N PHE A 119 16.45 -0.92 0.53
CA PHE A 119 17.60 -0.18 0.02
C PHE A 119 17.92 1.05 0.90
N LEU A 120 16.90 1.85 1.24
CA LEU A 120 17.03 3.00 2.13
C LEU A 120 17.47 2.58 3.55
N GLY A 121 17.00 1.43 4.02
CA GLY A 121 17.43 0.83 5.29
C GLY A 121 18.94 0.53 5.29
N GLY A 122 19.42 -0.12 4.23
CA GLY A 122 20.85 -0.39 4.04
C GLY A 122 21.69 0.89 3.99
N LEU A 123 21.23 1.91 3.26
CA LEU A 123 21.87 3.24 3.29
C LEU A 123 21.90 3.81 4.71
N PHE A 124 20.82 3.67 5.49
CA PHE A 124 20.70 4.30 6.80
C PHE A 124 21.57 3.62 7.87
N GLU A 125 21.67 2.30 7.87
CA GLU A 125 22.26 1.48 8.94
C GLU A 125 23.79 1.40 8.96
N VAL A 126 24.47 1.88 7.91
CA VAL A 126 25.94 1.87 7.84
C VAL A 126 26.60 2.54 9.05
N ALA A 127 27.73 1.98 9.49
CA ALA A 127 28.57 2.49 10.57
C ALA A 127 28.97 3.97 10.39
N ARG A 128 29.22 4.64 11.52
CA ARG A 128 29.50 6.09 11.58
C ARG A 128 30.68 6.54 10.72
N ASP A 129 31.68 5.69 10.55
CA ASP A 129 32.89 6.00 9.78
C ASP A 129 32.61 6.24 8.29
N HIS A 130 31.45 5.79 7.80
CA HIS A 130 31.00 5.99 6.42
C HIS A 130 29.85 6.99 6.29
N TRP A 131 29.61 7.83 7.31
CA TRP A 131 28.60 8.89 7.25
C TRP A 131 29.06 10.09 6.42
N TYR A 132 29.34 9.84 5.14
CA TYR A 132 29.67 10.87 4.18
C TYR A 132 28.40 11.56 3.65
N PRO A 133 28.48 12.85 3.25
CA PRO A 133 27.35 13.55 2.67
C PRO A 133 26.85 12.89 1.39
N MET A 134 25.54 12.73 1.29
CA MET A 134 24.86 12.06 0.18
C MET A 134 23.48 12.69 -0.05
N LEU A 135 23.15 12.96 -1.31
CA LEU A 135 21.79 13.30 -1.71
C LEU A 135 21.00 12.02 -1.94
N VAL A 136 19.81 11.92 -1.33
CA VAL A 136 18.89 10.81 -1.55
C VAL A 136 17.61 11.38 -2.14
N VAL A 137 17.44 11.22 -3.45
CA VAL A 137 16.28 11.69 -4.20
C VAL A 137 15.23 10.59 -4.23
N VAL A 138 14.00 10.92 -3.88
CA VAL A 138 12.85 10.02 -3.94
C VAL A 138 11.81 10.67 -4.84
N ASP A 139 11.64 10.14 -6.05
CA ASP A 139 10.54 10.57 -6.92
C ASP A 139 9.23 9.88 -6.53
N GLU A 140 8.11 10.51 -6.86
CA GLU A 140 6.76 10.13 -6.43
C GLU A 140 6.68 9.75 -4.94
N ALA A 141 7.28 10.57 -4.08
CA ALA A 141 7.43 10.31 -2.64
C ALA A 141 6.12 9.99 -1.89
N GLN A 142 4.96 10.41 -2.40
CA GLN A 142 3.66 10.05 -1.84
C GLN A 142 3.36 8.54 -1.93
N LEU A 143 4.02 7.81 -2.83
CA LEU A 143 3.94 6.36 -2.92
C LEU A 143 4.62 5.72 -1.69
N PHE A 144 5.80 6.21 -1.33
CA PHE A 144 6.62 5.66 -0.27
C PHE A 144 6.28 6.16 1.14
N ALA A 145 5.66 7.34 1.22
CA ALA A 145 5.23 7.97 2.47
C ALA A 145 3.78 8.52 2.37
N PRO A 146 2.76 7.65 2.19
CA PRO A 146 1.38 8.10 2.08
C PRO A 146 0.84 8.62 3.42
N ALA A 147 0.02 9.68 3.37
CA ALA A 147 -0.58 10.31 4.54
C ALA A 147 -1.72 9.48 5.19
N ALA A 148 -2.34 8.59 4.41
CA ALA A 148 -3.44 7.73 4.85
C ALA A 148 -3.19 6.28 4.44
N ALA A 149 -3.89 5.36 5.10
CA ALA A 149 -4.00 3.98 4.63
C ALA A 149 -4.61 3.94 3.23
N GLY A 150 -3.98 3.18 2.35
CA GLY A 150 -4.39 3.02 0.95
C GLY A 150 -4.66 1.55 0.62
N GLU A 151 -4.52 1.22 -0.66
CA GLU A 151 -4.73 -0.13 -1.22
C GLU A 151 -3.59 -1.11 -0.94
N VAL A 152 -2.47 -0.64 -0.38
CA VAL A 152 -1.26 -1.43 -0.10
C VAL A 152 -1.32 -2.00 1.32
N SER A 153 -0.70 -3.17 1.52
CA SER A 153 -0.60 -3.80 2.84
C SER A 153 -0.02 -2.85 3.90
N ASP A 154 -0.58 -2.92 5.12
CA ASP A 154 -0.17 -2.07 6.24
C ASP A 154 1.30 -2.28 6.62
N GLU A 155 1.83 -3.49 6.39
CA GLU A 155 3.22 -3.84 6.65
C GLU A 155 4.18 -3.13 5.69
N ALA A 156 3.99 -3.27 4.38
CA ALA A 156 4.81 -2.59 3.38
C ALA A 156 4.77 -1.07 3.55
N ARG A 157 3.58 -0.53 3.84
CA ARG A 157 3.41 0.88 4.17
C ARG A 157 4.22 1.29 5.39
N LYS A 158 4.15 0.54 6.49
CA LYS A 158 4.87 0.86 7.72
C LYS A 158 6.38 0.81 7.52
N LEU A 159 6.89 -0.18 6.78
CA LEU A 159 8.31 -0.30 6.44
C LEU A 159 8.79 0.89 5.61
N SER A 160 8.11 1.18 4.51
CA SER A 160 8.46 2.30 3.61
C SER A 160 8.34 3.66 4.27
N LEU A 161 7.23 3.93 4.97
CA LEU A 161 7.06 5.18 5.71
C LEU A 161 8.11 5.32 6.82
N GLY A 162 8.48 4.21 7.48
CA GLY A 162 9.56 4.17 8.46
C GLY A 162 10.92 4.53 7.85
N ALA A 163 11.24 3.98 6.67
CA ALA A 163 12.46 4.30 5.94
C ALA A 163 12.49 5.78 5.51
N MET A 164 11.39 6.30 4.95
CA MET A 164 11.24 7.72 4.59
C MET A 164 11.36 8.65 5.81
N THR A 165 10.78 8.26 6.94
CA THR A 165 10.88 9.01 8.20
C THR A 165 12.32 9.00 8.73
N ASN A 166 13.03 7.87 8.65
CA ASN A 166 14.44 7.81 9.01
C ASN A 166 15.29 8.71 8.10
N LEU A 167 15.07 8.69 6.78
CA LEU A 167 15.74 9.57 5.84
C LEU A 167 15.49 11.05 6.17
N MET A 168 14.22 11.44 6.31
CA MET A 168 13.86 12.84 6.48
C MET A 168 14.12 13.35 7.89
N CYS A 169 13.72 12.66 8.96
CA CYS A 169 13.91 13.17 10.33
C CYS A 169 15.31 12.92 10.88
N ARG A 170 15.92 11.75 10.58
CA ARG A 170 17.19 11.31 11.22
C ARG A 170 18.39 11.33 10.28
N GLY A 171 18.17 11.35 8.97
CA GLY A 171 19.20 11.24 7.94
C GLY A 171 20.26 12.34 7.99
N ARG A 172 19.89 13.59 8.30
CA ARG A 172 20.84 14.72 8.37
C ARG A 172 22.02 14.46 9.29
N LYS A 173 21.77 13.90 10.49
CA LYS A 173 22.85 13.58 11.44
C LYS A 173 23.79 12.48 10.92
N ARG A 174 23.34 11.71 9.92
CA ARG A 174 24.08 10.64 9.25
C ARG A 174 24.64 11.07 7.88
N GLY A 175 24.52 12.34 7.48
CA GLY A 175 24.97 12.80 6.17
C GLY A 175 24.03 12.44 5.02
N LEU A 176 22.80 11.97 5.29
CA LEU A 176 21.79 11.73 4.27
C LEU A 176 20.87 12.96 4.15
N ALA A 177 20.89 13.61 3.00
CA ALA A 177 20.02 14.73 2.67
C ALA A 177 18.91 14.27 1.73
N GLY A 178 17.69 14.18 2.27
CA GLY A 178 16.52 13.79 1.49
C GLY A 178 16.08 14.90 0.54
N ILE A 179 15.79 14.52 -0.70
CA ILE A 179 15.08 15.33 -1.68
C ILE A 179 13.85 14.54 -2.08
N ILE A 180 12.67 15.05 -1.75
CA ILE A 180 11.41 14.35 -2.04
C ILE A 180 10.65 15.11 -3.11
N ALA A 181 10.23 14.40 -4.14
CA ALA A 181 9.43 14.96 -5.22
C ALA A 181 8.06 14.30 -5.26
N THR A 182 7.00 15.08 -5.45
CA THR A 182 5.63 14.55 -5.44
C THR A 182 4.71 15.32 -6.37
N GLN A 183 3.77 14.62 -7.00
CA GLN A 183 2.65 15.26 -7.69
C GLN A 183 1.56 15.71 -6.72
N ARG A 184 1.35 14.95 -5.63
CA ARG A 184 0.21 15.10 -4.72
C ARG A 184 0.70 15.36 -3.29
N LEU A 185 1.11 16.61 -3.02
CA LEU A 185 1.61 17.04 -1.71
C LEU A 185 0.63 16.77 -0.56
N ALA A 186 -0.68 16.89 -0.80
CA ALA A 186 -1.71 16.60 0.20
C ALA A 186 -1.80 15.11 0.56
N LYS A 187 -1.32 14.21 -0.31
CA LYS A 187 -1.24 12.77 -0.03
C LYS A 187 0.07 12.34 0.64
N LEU A 188 1.04 13.24 0.77
CA LEU A 188 2.31 12.96 1.42
C LEU A 188 2.21 13.12 2.94
N ALA A 189 2.83 12.20 3.69
CA ALA A 189 2.83 12.22 5.14
C ALA A 189 3.41 13.55 5.70
N LYS A 190 2.67 14.18 6.62
CA LYS A 190 3.00 15.53 7.12
C LYS A 190 4.36 15.59 7.81
N ASN A 191 4.71 14.56 8.56
CA ASN A 191 5.99 14.44 9.25
C ASN A 191 7.18 14.34 8.28
N VAL A 192 7.00 13.69 7.12
CA VAL A 192 8.05 13.60 6.09
C VAL A 192 8.21 14.94 5.37
N ALA A 193 7.09 15.58 5.02
CA ALA A 193 7.10 16.87 4.33
C ALA A 193 7.65 18.02 5.19
N ALA A 194 7.37 18.02 6.51
CA ALA A 194 7.75 19.09 7.43
C ALA A 194 9.26 19.19 7.69
N GLU A 195 10.04 18.16 7.37
CA GLU A 195 11.50 18.14 7.59
C GLU A 195 12.30 18.82 6.47
N ALA A 196 11.63 19.17 5.36
CA ALA A 196 12.23 19.96 4.29
C ALA A 196 12.13 21.45 4.63
N SER A 197 13.23 22.18 4.49
CA SER A 197 13.26 23.64 4.65
C SER A 197 13.44 24.38 3.32
N ASN A 198 13.71 23.66 2.24
CA ASN A 198 13.68 24.18 0.88
C ASN A 198 12.50 23.62 0.10
N PHE A 199 11.90 24.46 -0.72
CA PHE A 199 10.71 24.20 -1.48
C PHE A 199 10.87 24.68 -2.92
N LEU A 200 10.49 23.83 -3.86
CA LEU A 200 10.32 24.17 -5.27
C LEU A 200 8.91 23.75 -5.68
N MET A 201 7.98 24.71 -5.74
CA MET A 201 6.57 24.47 -6.05
C MET A 201 6.28 24.87 -7.50
N GLY A 202 5.96 23.88 -8.33
CA GLY A 202 5.58 24.07 -9.73
C GLY A 202 4.07 24.14 -9.91
N ARG A 203 3.63 23.98 -11.16
CA ARG A 203 2.21 24.03 -11.49
C ARG A 203 1.40 22.96 -10.75
N THR A 204 0.31 23.36 -10.10
CA THR A 204 -0.66 22.45 -9.47
C THR A 204 -2.10 22.94 -9.66
N PHE A 205 -3.04 22.00 -9.79
CA PHE A 205 -4.44 22.28 -10.13
C PHE A 205 -5.41 22.12 -8.96
N LEU A 206 -5.12 21.21 -8.05
CA LEU A 206 -6.05 20.85 -6.98
C LEU A 206 -5.92 21.83 -5.82
N ASP A 207 -7.05 22.36 -5.38
CA ASP A 207 -7.10 23.38 -4.33
C ASP A 207 -6.41 22.93 -3.04
N ILE A 208 -6.53 21.64 -2.69
CA ILE A 208 -5.85 21.08 -1.51
C ILE A 208 -4.33 21.09 -1.64
N ASP A 209 -3.79 20.85 -2.83
CA ASP A 209 -2.34 20.85 -3.08
C ASP A 209 -1.82 22.30 -3.16
N MET A 210 -2.59 23.21 -3.77
CA MET A 210 -2.30 24.65 -3.79
C MET A 210 -2.28 25.26 -2.38
N ALA A 211 -3.27 24.94 -1.56
CA ALA A 211 -3.34 25.42 -0.18
C ALA A 211 -2.14 24.92 0.63
N ARG A 212 -1.76 23.65 0.49
CA ARG A 212 -0.59 23.07 1.15
C ARG A 212 0.72 23.72 0.67
N ALA A 213 0.84 24.01 -0.63
CA ALA A 213 2.00 24.70 -1.17
C ALA A 213 2.10 26.15 -0.65
N ALA A 214 0.99 26.88 -0.62
CA ALA A 214 0.92 28.23 -0.08
C ALA A 214 1.26 28.28 1.41
N ASP A 215 0.74 27.32 2.21
CA ASP A 215 1.07 27.20 3.64
C ASP A 215 2.57 27.03 3.87
N LEU A 216 3.24 26.19 3.06
CA LEU A 216 4.70 25.96 3.15
C LEU A 216 5.51 27.17 2.72
N LEU A 217 5.00 27.96 1.76
CA LEU A 217 5.66 29.15 1.24
C LEU A 217 5.37 30.42 2.05
N GLY A 218 4.51 30.34 3.08
CA GLY A 218 4.06 31.50 3.85
C GLY A 218 3.24 32.49 3.01
N MET A 219 2.56 32.01 1.97
CA MET A 219 1.74 32.81 1.06
C MET A 219 0.30 32.87 1.55
N GLU A 220 -0.40 33.97 1.23
CA GLU A 220 -1.84 34.05 1.50
C GLU A 220 -2.61 33.11 0.57
N ARG A 221 -3.74 32.56 1.04
CA ARG A 221 -4.56 31.63 0.24
C ARG A 221 -5.01 32.20 -1.11
N ARG A 222 -5.25 33.51 -1.21
CA ARG A 222 -5.60 34.18 -2.48
C ARG A 222 -4.46 34.15 -3.50
N GLN A 223 -3.21 34.12 -3.04
CA GLN A 223 -2.03 34.04 -3.90
C GLN A 223 -1.75 32.60 -4.36
N ALA A 224 -2.39 31.60 -3.75
CA ALA A 224 -2.22 30.20 -4.13
C ALA A 224 -2.76 29.90 -5.54
N GLU A 225 -3.71 30.69 -6.04
CA GLU A 225 -4.24 30.55 -7.40
C GLU A 225 -3.14 30.74 -8.47
N ALA A 226 -2.09 31.50 -8.17
CA ALA A 226 -0.95 31.68 -9.07
C ALA A 226 -0.22 30.37 -9.42
N PHE A 227 -0.31 29.32 -8.58
CA PHE A 227 0.27 28.01 -8.90
C PHE A 227 -0.44 27.32 -10.06
N ARG A 228 -1.71 27.66 -10.34
CA ARG A 228 -2.48 27.09 -11.45
C ARG A 228 -1.96 27.57 -12.79
N ASP A 229 -1.51 28.83 -12.84
CA ASP A 229 -1.10 29.52 -14.06
C ASP A 229 0.41 29.44 -14.33
N LEU A 230 1.18 28.79 -13.45
CA LEU A 230 2.62 28.58 -13.68
C LEU A 230 2.88 27.76 -14.95
N GLU A 231 3.75 28.27 -15.80
CA GLU A 231 4.18 27.56 -16.99
C GLU A 231 5.02 26.31 -16.65
N ARG A 232 5.08 25.37 -17.59
CA ARG A 232 5.98 24.21 -17.47
C ARG A 232 7.43 24.68 -17.31
N GLY A 233 8.16 24.07 -16.38
CA GLY A 233 9.55 24.40 -16.08
C GLY A 233 9.72 25.63 -15.20
N HIS A 234 8.64 26.29 -14.77
CA HIS A 234 8.67 27.38 -13.80
C HIS A 234 8.26 26.87 -12.41
N PHE A 235 9.03 27.29 -11.41
CA PHE A 235 8.85 26.90 -10.01
C PHE A 235 9.01 28.11 -9.09
N MET A 236 8.19 28.17 -8.06
CA MET A 236 8.39 29.06 -6.92
C MET A 236 9.36 28.42 -5.95
N ALA A 237 10.52 29.04 -5.80
CA ALA A 237 11.62 28.63 -4.93
C ALA A 237 11.58 29.39 -3.59
N LEU A 238 11.72 28.67 -2.47
CA LEU A 238 11.89 29.25 -1.14
C LEU A 238 12.75 28.33 -0.30
N GLY A 239 13.63 28.89 0.52
CA GLY A 239 14.40 28.15 1.51
C GLY A 239 15.83 28.66 1.65
N PRO A 240 16.54 28.27 2.72
CA PRO A 240 17.88 28.76 3.01
C PRO A 240 18.90 28.44 1.91
N ALA A 241 18.76 27.31 1.20
CA ALA A 241 19.63 26.93 0.10
C ALA A 241 19.28 27.61 -1.24
N LEU A 242 18.17 28.34 -1.31
CA LEU A 242 17.64 28.95 -2.54
C LEU A 242 17.50 30.46 -2.38
N SER A 243 16.48 30.88 -1.62
CA SER A 243 16.15 32.28 -1.39
C SER A 243 15.33 32.42 -0.11
N ARG A 244 15.60 33.49 0.66
CA ARG A 244 14.83 33.84 1.87
C ARG A 244 13.42 34.34 1.58
N ARG A 245 13.13 34.72 0.33
CA ARG A 245 11.81 35.16 -0.13
C ARG A 245 11.38 34.33 -1.34
N PRO A 246 10.08 34.08 -1.55
CA PRO A 246 9.62 33.34 -2.71
C PRO A 246 10.16 33.94 -4.01
N LEU A 247 10.81 33.12 -4.83
CA LEU A 247 11.49 33.51 -6.05
C LEU A 247 11.01 32.64 -7.20
N SER A 248 10.54 33.24 -8.29
CA SER A 248 10.20 32.49 -9.50
C SER A 248 11.47 32.09 -10.24
N VAL A 249 11.62 30.80 -10.52
CA VAL A 249 12.77 30.19 -11.19
C VAL A 249 12.30 29.38 -12.39
N ARG A 250 12.87 29.69 -13.56
CA ARG A 250 12.77 28.89 -14.77
C ARG A 250 13.95 27.94 -14.84
N ILE A 251 13.68 26.64 -14.83
CA ILE A 251 14.71 25.60 -14.80
C ILE A 251 15.48 25.58 -16.14
N GLY A 252 16.80 25.45 -16.05
CA GLY A 252 17.71 25.35 -17.19
C GLY A 252 17.59 24.04 -17.97
N SER A 253 18.38 23.90 -19.04
CA SER A 253 18.44 22.66 -19.82
C SER A 253 19.16 21.53 -19.07
N THR A 254 18.84 20.29 -19.44
CA THR A 254 19.51 19.07 -18.95
C THR A 254 20.31 18.43 -20.07
N GLU A 255 21.36 17.68 -19.72
CA GLU A 255 22.17 16.92 -20.68
C GLU A 255 21.56 15.56 -21.01
N THR A 256 20.95 14.92 -20.02
CA THR A 256 20.29 13.62 -20.17
C THR A 256 18.79 13.77 -20.38
N SER A 257 18.16 12.72 -20.89
CA SER A 257 16.71 12.62 -21.11
C SER A 257 16.17 11.30 -20.58
N PRO A 258 14.88 11.21 -20.22
CA PRO A 258 14.23 9.93 -19.93
C PRO A 258 14.32 8.98 -21.13
N ARG A 259 14.43 7.67 -20.88
CA ARG A 259 14.38 6.65 -21.95
C ARG A 259 12.98 6.56 -22.55
N ASN A 260 11.96 6.59 -21.69
CA ASN A 260 10.55 6.55 -22.07
C ASN A 260 9.98 7.98 -22.04
N GLY A 261 10.21 8.74 -23.12
CA GLY A 261 9.63 10.07 -23.25
C GLY A 261 8.10 10.03 -23.34
N THR A 262 7.44 11.16 -23.05
CA THR A 262 5.99 11.29 -23.23
C THR A 262 5.60 10.86 -24.66
N PRO A 263 4.68 9.88 -24.82
CA PRO A 263 4.29 9.40 -26.15
C PRO A 263 3.88 10.58 -27.02
N ARG A 264 4.53 10.73 -28.18
CA ARG A 264 4.16 11.75 -29.16
C ARG A 264 3.03 11.22 -30.03
N LEU A 265 2.14 12.11 -30.45
CA LEU A 265 1.13 11.76 -31.43
C LEU A 265 1.83 11.30 -32.71
N MET A 266 1.66 10.03 -33.03
CA MET A 266 2.08 9.44 -34.29
C MET A 266 0.83 9.18 -35.14
N PRO A 267 0.89 9.34 -36.47
CA PRO A 267 -0.21 8.93 -37.33
C PRO A 267 -0.52 7.45 -37.12
N LEU A 268 -1.82 7.11 -37.11
CA LEU A 268 -2.25 5.73 -37.03
C LEU A 268 -1.70 4.95 -38.24
N PRO A 269 -1.18 3.73 -38.06
CA PRO A 269 -0.74 2.90 -39.17
C PRO A 269 -1.89 2.65 -40.16
N GLU A 270 -1.61 2.79 -41.46
CA GLU A 270 -2.54 2.43 -42.54
C GLU A 270 -2.56 0.90 -42.74
N ALA A 271 -3.01 0.15 -41.74
CA ALA A 271 -3.23 -1.29 -41.86
C ALA A 271 -4.66 -1.58 -42.33
N THR A 272 -4.83 -2.57 -43.21
CA THR A 272 -6.13 -3.14 -43.56
C THR A 272 -6.77 -3.76 -42.32
N LEU A 273 -8.06 -3.49 -42.08
CA LEU A 273 -8.79 -3.94 -40.88
C LEU A 273 -8.83 -5.48 -40.74
N GLU A 274 -8.77 -6.20 -41.86
CA GLU A 274 -8.81 -7.67 -41.89
C GLU A 274 -7.50 -8.28 -41.37
N ASP A 275 -6.34 -7.76 -41.78
CA ASP A 275 -5.03 -8.23 -41.30
C ASP A 275 -4.81 -7.88 -39.82
N ALA A 276 -5.25 -6.68 -39.41
CA ALA A 276 -5.18 -6.26 -38.01
C ALA A 276 -6.03 -7.15 -37.09
N ARG A 277 -7.24 -7.54 -37.52
CA ARG A 277 -8.12 -8.40 -36.72
C ARG A 277 -7.55 -9.80 -36.52
N ALA A 278 -6.98 -10.39 -37.56
CA ALA A 278 -6.36 -11.72 -37.47
C ALA A 278 -5.14 -11.72 -36.55
N ILE A 279 -4.32 -10.67 -36.59
CA ILE A 279 -3.15 -10.51 -35.70
C ILE A 279 -3.58 -10.29 -34.24
N ILE A 280 -4.55 -9.39 -34.00
CA ILE A 280 -4.99 -9.02 -32.64
C ILE A 280 -5.73 -10.17 -31.96
N LEU A 281 -6.56 -10.91 -32.71
CA LEU A 281 -7.34 -12.04 -32.19
C LEU A 281 -6.61 -13.39 -32.34
N ALA A 282 -5.33 -13.38 -32.73
CA ALA A 282 -4.53 -14.59 -32.77
C ALA A 282 -4.50 -15.24 -31.39
N ALA A 283 -4.66 -16.56 -31.35
CA ALA A 283 -4.55 -17.29 -30.10
C ALA A 283 -3.15 -17.05 -29.50
N PRO A 284 -3.04 -16.80 -28.19
CA PRO A 284 -1.74 -16.61 -27.56
C PRO A 284 -0.89 -17.86 -27.81
N PRO A 285 0.43 -17.71 -28.04
CA PRO A 285 1.31 -18.86 -28.14
C PRO A 285 1.18 -19.72 -26.87
N PRO A 286 1.36 -21.05 -26.99
CA PRO A 286 1.26 -21.95 -25.85
C PRO A 286 2.19 -21.45 -24.74
N GLU A 287 1.62 -21.30 -23.54
CA GLU A 287 2.32 -20.83 -22.35
C GLU A 287 3.58 -21.69 -22.16
N ALA A 288 4.76 -21.10 -22.37
CA ALA A 288 5.99 -21.73 -21.93
C ALA A 288 5.89 -21.83 -20.41
N ILE A 289 5.85 -23.07 -19.90
CA ILE A 289 5.79 -23.38 -18.47
C ILE A 289 6.95 -22.63 -17.81
N ARG A 290 6.65 -21.47 -17.21
CA ARG A 290 7.61 -20.78 -16.34
C ARG A 290 7.85 -21.72 -15.17
N PRO A 291 9.10 -22.06 -14.83
CA PRO A 291 9.38 -22.97 -13.74
C PRO A 291 8.71 -22.42 -12.47
N GLN A 292 7.82 -23.21 -11.86
CA GLN A 292 7.23 -22.89 -10.57
C GLN A 292 8.37 -22.56 -9.60
N ARG A 293 8.36 -21.34 -9.04
CA ARG A 293 9.24 -21.00 -7.92
C ARG A 293 8.95 -22.00 -6.81
N ARG A 294 9.94 -22.83 -6.50
CA ARG A 294 9.88 -23.71 -5.32
C ARG A 294 9.68 -22.82 -4.09
N PRO A 295 8.77 -23.17 -3.17
CA PRO A 295 8.69 -22.48 -1.89
C PRO A 295 10.08 -22.55 -1.22
N SER A 296 10.61 -21.38 -0.83
CA SER A 296 11.85 -21.31 -0.07
C SER A 296 11.67 -22.05 1.27
N PRO A 297 12.68 -22.78 1.76
CA PRO A 297 12.59 -23.48 3.03
C PRO A 297 12.29 -22.53 4.18
N ASP A 298 11.53 -23.08 5.11
CA ASP A 298 10.91 -22.43 6.26
C ASP A 298 11.91 -21.60 7.08
N LEU A 299 11.73 -20.27 7.07
CA LEU A 299 12.47 -19.34 7.92
C LEU A 299 11.72 -19.06 9.24
N LEU A 300 10.53 -19.65 9.41
CA LEU A 300 9.65 -19.44 10.55
C LEU A 300 10.21 -20.09 11.82
N ASP A 301 10.86 -21.25 11.68
CA ASP A 301 11.50 -21.97 12.80
C ASP A 301 12.69 -21.20 13.41
N GLN A 302 13.39 -20.37 12.63
CA GLN A 302 14.51 -19.57 13.15
C GLN A 302 14.06 -18.29 13.86
N LEU A 303 12.84 -17.80 13.59
CA LEU A 303 12.28 -16.61 14.25
C LEU A 303 11.56 -16.94 15.57
N MET A 304 11.15 -18.19 15.78
CA MET A 304 10.53 -18.63 17.04
C MET A 304 11.53 -18.84 18.19
N ALA A 305 12.84 -18.88 17.91
CA ALA A 305 13.87 -19.10 18.93
C ALA A 305 14.34 -17.84 19.68
N ALA A 306 13.83 -16.64 19.35
CA ALA A 306 14.27 -15.39 19.95
C ALA A 306 13.10 -14.53 20.47
N LYS A 307 12.49 -14.92 21.59
CA LYS A 307 11.79 -14.00 22.49
C LYS A 307 11.52 -14.62 23.87
N ALA A 308 12.38 -14.30 24.82
CA ALA A 308 12.03 -14.30 26.24
C ALA A 308 12.91 -13.28 26.98
N ALA A 309 12.35 -12.11 27.26
CA ALA A 309 12.78 -11.24 28.37
C ALA A 309 11.63 -10.25 28.70
N PRO A 310 11.25 -10.07 29.97
CA PRO A 310 10.23 -9.10 30.36
C PRO A 310 10.85 -7.70 30.48
N LEU A 311 10.13 -6.68 30.00
CA LEU A 311 10.47 -5.27 30.23
C LEU A 311 9.55 -4.71 31.32
N ASP A 312 10.19 -4.18 32.36
CA ASP A 312 9.59 -3.44 33.47
C ASP A 312 9.04 -2.10 32.96
N ILE A 313 7.75 -1.83 33.17
CA ILE A 313 7.08 -0.58 32.81
C ILE A 313 6.65 0.13 34.08
N ARG A 314 7.14 1.36 34.28
CA ARG A 314 6.68 2.28 35.34
C ARG A 314 5.32 2.89 34.95
N PRO A 315 4.38 3.08 35.90
CA PRO A 315 3.07 3.62 35.58
C PRO A 315 3.06 5.16 35.55
N GLU A 316 2.43 5.72 34.51
CA GLU A 316 1.87 7.08 34.50
C GLU A 316 0.34 7.02 34.72
N PRO A 317 -0.32 8.12 35.13
CA PRO A 317 -1.61 8.07 35.82
C PRO A 317 -2.77 7.58 34.95
N ALA A 318 -3.63 6.75 35.56
CA ALA A 318 -4.77 6.11 34.93
C ALA A 318 -5.86 7.11 34.52
N GLU A 319 -6.20 7.14 33.23
CA GLU A 319 -7.56 7.46 32.79
C GLU A 319 -8.48 6.29 33.18
N THR A 320 -9.65 6.63 33.70
CA THR A 320 -10.62 5.69 34.27
C THR A 320 -10.95 4.57 33.29
N GLN A 321 -10.51 3.35 33.61
CA GLN A 321 -10.83 2.16 32.81
C GLN A 321 -12.35 1.88 32.90
N PRO A 322 -13.05 1.68 31.77
CA PRO A 322 -14.46 1.31 31.77
C PRO A 322 -14.63 -0.06 32.44
N SER A 323 -15.70 -0.23 33.23
CA SER A 323 -15.95 -1.48 33.97
C SER A 323 -16.22 -2.65 33.02
N ALA A 324 -16.04 -3.89 33.50
CA ALA A 324 -16.31 -5.09 32.72
C ALA A 324 -17.77 -5.19 32.24
N GLU A 325 -18.70 -4.63 33.02
CA GLU A 325 -20.12 -4.52 32.68
C GLU A 325 -20.37 -3.50 31.55
N ASP A 326 -19.69 -2.34 31.59
CA ASP A 326 -19.77 -1.33 30.52
C ASP A 326 -19.26 -1.89 29.19
N LEU A 327 -18.18 -2.68 29.22
CA LEU A 327 -17.61 -3.31 28.04
C LEU A 327 -18.52 -4.39 27.44
N ALA A 328 -19.24 -5.15 28.28
CA ALA A 328 -20.22 -6.13 27.84
C ALA A 328 -21.45 -5.47 27.19
N GLU A 329 -21.98 -4.40 27.80
CA GLU A 329 -23.11 -3.66 27.24
C GLU A 329 -22.75 -2.95 25.92
N ARG A 330 -21.51 -2.46 25.80
CA ARG A 330 -20.97 -1.88 24.55
C ARG A 330 -20.88 -2.93 23.44
N ARG A 331 -20.34 -4.12 23.75
CA ARG A 331 -20.28 -5.24 22.78
C ARG A 331 -21.67 -5.65 22.30
N GLY A 332 -22.63 -5.76 23.22
CA GLY A 332 -24.03 -6.08 22.86
C GLY A 332 -24.68 -5.05 21.93
N ARG A 333 -24.36 -3.76 22.09
CA ARG A 333 -24.82 -2.70 21.18
C ARG A 333 -24.22 -2.84 19.78
N MET A 334 -22.92 -3.08 19.68
CA MET A 334 -22.22 -3.27 18.40
C MET A 334 -22.75 -4.48 17.63
N ASP A 335 -23.02 -5.59 18.32
CA ASP A 335 -23.58 -6.80 17.70
C ASP A 335 -25.00 -6.58 17.17
N ARG A 336 -25.80 -5.71 17.80
CA ARG A 336 -27.13 -5.33 17.31
C ARG A 336 -27.03 -4.51 16.02
N ILE A 337 -26.12 -3.53 15.97
CA ILE A 337 -25.88 -2.72 14.77
C ILE A 337 -25.44 -3.60 13.61
N LEU A 338 -24.50 -4.53 13.85
CA LEU A 338 -24.00 -5.44 12.82
C LEU A 338 -25.12 -6.36 12.28
N ARG A 339 -25.96 -6.92 13.16
CA ARG A 339 -27.12 -7.72 12.74
C ARG A 339 -28.13 -6.91 11.94
N ALA A 340 -28.38 -5.66 12.30
CA ALA A 340 -29.29 -4.78 11.56
C ALA A 340 -28.77 -4.47 10.14
N ILE A 341 -27.45 -4.33 9.96
CA ILE A 341 -26.84 -4.16 8.63
C ILE A 341 -26.95 -5.45 7.81
N LEU A 342 -26.68 -6.61 8.43
CA LEU A 342 -26.76 -7.90 7.74
C LEU A 342 -28.19 -8.35 7.40
N ALA A 343 -29.20 -7.81 8.07
CA ALA A 343 -30.61 -8.07 7.76
C ALA A 343 -31.09 -7.36 6.48
N GLU A 344 -30.29 -6.46 5.89
CA GLU A 344 -30.64 -5.82 4.63
C GLU A 344 -30.48 -6.80 3.45
N PRO A 345 -31.45 -6.85 2.51
CA PRO A 345 -31.45 -7.83 1.41
C PRO A 345 -30.16 -7.84 0.57
N ASP A 346 -29.52 -6.67 0.40
CA ASP A 346 -28.32 -6.51 -0.43
C ASP A 346 -27.01 -6.61 0.37
N ALA A 347 -27.04 -6.70 1.70
CA ALA A 347 -25.84 -6.64 2.52
C ALA A 347 -24.87 -7.81 2.28
N GLY A 348 -25.35 -8.95 1.80
CA GLY A 348 -24.53 -10.09 1.39
C GLY A 348 -23.65 -9.79 0.16
N PHE A 349 -24.08 -8.87 -0.71
CA PHE A 349 -23.45 -8.56 -1.99
C PHE A 349 -22.63 -7.26 -1.97
N ARG A 350 -22.77 -6.45 -0.91
CA ARG A 350 -22.03 -5.20 -0.75
C ARG A 350 -20.56 -5.48 -0.39
N VAL A 351 -19.66 -4.69 -0.98
CA VAL A 351 -18.23 -4.72 -0.69
C VAL A 351 -18.01 -4.44 0.80
N ILE A 352 -17.11 -5.21 1.44
CA ILE A 352 -16.84 -5.13 2.89
C ILE A 352 -16.54 -3.70 3.35
N GLY A 353 -15.83 -2.92 2.53
CA GLY A 353 -15.53 -1.51 2.84
C GLY A 353 -16.77 -0.62 2.94
N VAL A 354 -17.83 -0.90 2.17
CA VAL A 354 -19.11 -0.17 2.22
C VAL A 354 -19.87 -0.53 3.50
N LEU A 355 -19.94 -1.82 3.84
CA LEU A 355 -20.55 -2.30 5.09
C LEU A 355 -19.84 -1.75 6.32
N TYR A 356 -18.52 -1.61 6.26
CA TYR A 356 -17.73 -1.02 7.34
C TYR A 356 -18.02 0.47 7.52
N GLN A 357 -18.11 1.25 6.44
CA GLN A 357 -18.47 2.68 6.53
C GLN A 357 -19.86 2.86 7.13
N GLU A 358 -20.82 2.05 6.70
CA GLU A 358 -22.18 2.06 7.25
C GLU A 358 -22.21 1.68 8.74
N PHE A 359 -21.47 0.65 9.13
CA PHE A 359 -21.30 0.25 10.53
C PHE A 359 -20.68 1.36 11.38
N VAL A 360 -19.63 2.02 10.90
CA VAL A 360 -18.99 3.16 11.58
C VAL A 360 -19.98 4.31 11.75
N VAL A 361 -20.79 4.62 10.74
CA VAL A 361 -21.82 5.67 10.81
C VAL A 361 -22.88 5.33 11.86
N ARG A 362 -23.40 4.11 11.87
CA ARG A 362 -24.40 3.68 12.87
C ARG A 362 -23.82 3.64 14.29
N CYS A 363 -22.57 3.21 14.46
CA CYS A 363 -21.87 3.28 15.75
C CYS A 363 -21.72 4.72 16.25
N ARG A 364 -21.44 5.69 15.36
CA ARG A 364 -21.36 7.11 15.73
C ARG A 364 -22.72 7.67 16.18
N ILE A 365 -23.79 7.29 15.49
CA ILE A 365 -25.17 7.70 15.83
C ILE A 365 -25.57 7.17 17.22
N GLU A 366 -25.16 5.94 17.56
CA GLU A 366 -25.40 5.34 18.89
C GLU A 366 -24.38 5.76 19.98
N GLY A 367 -23.53 6.75 19.70
CA GLY A 367 -22.59 7.30 20.69
C GLY A 367 -21.35 6.45 20.96
N LEU A 368 -21.03 5.47 20.10
CA LEU A 368 -19.86 4.59 20.19
C LEU A 368 -18.62 5.12 19.44
N ALA A 369 -18.62 6.41 19.08
CA ALA A 369 -17.67 7.03 18.14
C ALA A 369 -16.18 6.95 18.56
N SER A 370 -15.87 6.86 19.86
CA SER A 370 -14.50 6.80 20.38
C SER A 370 -13.90 5.40 20.41
N VAL A 371 -14.69 4.35 20.11
CA VAL A 371 -14.29 2.94 20.27
C VAL A 371 -14.87 2.08 19.13
N VAL A 372 -14.87 2.62 17.90
CA VAL A 372 -15.29 1.84 16.72
C VAL A 372 -14.17 0.86 16.37
N PRO A 373 -14.44 -0.45 16.24
CA PRO A 373 -13.44 -1.46 15.91
C PRO A 373 -12.85 -1.17 14.54
N ASP A 374 -11.57 -1.49 14.36
CA ASP A 374 -10.91 -1.34 13.06
C ASP A 374 -11.48 -2.31 12.03
N LEU A 375 -11.08 -2.15 10.76
CA LEU A 375 -11.60 -2.96 9.67
C LEU A 375 -11.31 -4.46 9.86
N SER A 376 -10.21 -4.81 10.51
CA SER A 376 -9.81 -6.21 10.75
C SER A 376 -10.67 -6.85 11.83
N GLU A 377 -10.94 -6.12 12.91
CA GLU A 377 -11.87 -6.54 13.95
C GLU A 377 -13.31 -6.59 13.45
N PHE A 378 -13.74 -5.60 12.67
CA PHE A 378 -15.03 -5.61 11.99
C PHE A 378 -15.17 -6.80 11.03
N ARG A 379 -14.14 -7.13 10.25
CA ARG A 379 -14.14 -8.32 9.38
C ARG A 379 -14.32 -9.60 10.19
N ARG A 380 -13.62 -9.75 11.32
CA ARG A 380 -13.82 -10.91 12.22
C ARG A 380 -15.24 -10.96 12.79
N MET A 381 -15.79 -9.82 13.20
CA MET A 381 -17.18 -9.73 13.66
C MET A 381 -18.17 -10.10 12.54
N LEU A 382 -17.96 -9.59 11.33
CA LEU A 382 -18.77 -9.85 10.14
C LEU A 382 -18.74 -11.33 9.76
N THR A 383 -17.57 -11.97 9.78
CA THR A 383 -17.43 -13.41 9.51
C THR A 383 -18.19 -14.25 10.53
N ARG A 384 -18.09 -13.94 11.83
CA ARG A 384 -18.86 -14.62 12.88
C ARG A 384 -20.37 -14.42 12.70
N ALA A 385 -20.78 -13.19 12.41
CA ALA A 385 -22.19 -12.85 12.21
C ALA A 385 -22.78 -13.48 10.94
N ARG A 386 -22.01 -13.60 9.84
CA ARG A 386 -22.40 -14.30 8.60
C ARG A 386 -22.49 -15.82 8.79
N ALA A 387 -21.66 -16.39 9.66
CA ALA A 387 -21.82 -17.77 10.10
C ALA A 387 -22.99 -17.95 11.10
N GLY A 388 -23.63 -16.85 11.52
CA GLY A 388 -24.71 -16.79 12.50
C GLY A 388 -24.31 -17.26 13.90
N VAL A 389 -23.02 -17.19 14.23
CA VAL A 389 -22.45 -17.56 15.53
C VAL A 389 -22.55 -16.34 16.44
N GLY A 390 -23.41 -16.40 17.46
CA GLY A 390 -23.53 -15.36 18.49
C GLY A 390 -22.31 -15.30 19.41
N SER A 391 -22.14 -14.18 20.11
CA SER A 391 -21.01 -13.90 21.01
C SER A 391 -20.94 -14.82 22.25
N ASP A 392 -21.98 -15.60 22.54
CA ASP A 392 -22.07 -16.50 23.70
C ASP A 392 -21.43 -17.89 23.48
N ILE A 393 -20.83 -18.16 22.33
CA ILE A 393 -20.34 -19.52 21.97
C ILE A 393 -18.80 -19.67 22.14
N ALA A 394 -18.11 -18.62 22.58
CA ALA A 394 -16.64 -18.58 22.71
C ALA A 394 -16.06 -19.42 23.89
N GLU A 395 -16.92 -20.06 24.69
CA GLU A 395 -16.51 -20.92 25.82
C GLU A 395 -16.52 -22.42 25.51
N ASP A 396 -17.00 -22.84 24.34
CA ASP A 396 -17.07 -24.24 23.95
C ASP A 396 -15.77 -24.68 23.26
N ASP A 397 -15.01 -25.57 23.91
CA ASP A 397 -13.71 -26.06 23.43
C ASP A 397 -13.77 -26.63 21.99
N ALA A 398 -14.92 -27.19 21.59
CA ALA A 398 -15.13 -27.68 20.24
C ALA A 398 -15.10 -26.58 19.16
N TRP A 399 -15.52 -25.35 19.49
CA TRP A 399 -15.50 -24.22 18.55
C TRP A 399 -14.11 -23.56 18.44
N ARG A 400 -13.26 -23.72 19.47
CA ARG A 400 -11.85 -23.31 19.40
C ARG A 400 -11.09 -24.16 18.40
N ASP A 401 -11.28 -25.47 18.45
CA ASP A 401 -10.65 -26.41 17.51
C ASP A 401 -11.06 -26.14 16.05
N ILE A 402 -12.34 -25.83 15.81
CA ILE A 402 -12.81 -25.46 14.47
C ILE A 402 -12.18 -24.14 14.02
N SER A 403 -12.03 -23.16 14.91
CA SER A 403 -11.40 -21.88 14.58
C SER A 403 -9.92 -22.04 14.22
N VAL A 404 -9.20 -22.94 14.91
CA VAL A 404 -7.82 -23.30 14.56
C VAL A 404 -7.76 -23.98 13.18
N ARG A 405 -8.66 -24.91 12.90
CA ARG A 405 -8.74 -25.57 11.58
C ARG A 405 -9.10 -24.61 10.46
N ALA A 406 -10.02 -23.68 10.71
CA ALA A 406 -10.39 -22.64 9.75
C ALA A 406 -9.18 -21.77 9.40
N SER A 407 -8.25 -21.52 10.33
CA SER A 407 -7.05 -20.71 10.06
C SER A 407 -6.08 -21.32 9.02
N LEU A 408 -6.23 -22.61 8.71
CA LEU A 408 -5.48 -23.28 7.63
C LEU A 408 -6.00 -22.89 6.23
N LEU A 409 -7.19 -22.30 6.15
CA LEU A 409 -7.79 -21.84 4.91
C LEU A 409 -7.55 -20.33 4.68
N PRO A 410 -7.48 -19.89 3.41
CA PRO A 410 -7.54 -18.48 3.06
C PRO A 410 -8.72 -17.75 3.72
N GLU A 411 -8.52 -16.50 4.16
CA GLU A 411 -9.48 -15.74 4.98
C GLU A 411 -10.90 -15.65 4.38
N ASP A 412 -11.01 -15.62 3.05
CA ASP A 412 -12.28 -15.56 2.31
C ASP A 412 -13.05 -16.89 2.34
N MET A 413 -12.37 -18.02 2.58
CA MET A 413 -12.97 -19.36 2.67
C MET A 413 -13.35 -19.77 4.09
N GLN A 414 -12.76 -19.12 5.10
CA GLN A 414 -13.00 -19.45 6.52
C GLN A 414 -14.48 -19.35 6.90
N GLY A 415 -15.17 -18.31 6.41
CA GLY A 415 -16.60 -18.12 6.68
C GLY A 415 -17.48 -19.27 6.15
N VAL A 416 -17.13 -19.83 4.98
CA VAL A 416 -17.85 -20.97 4.40
C VAL A 416 -17.59 -22.24 5.21
N PHE A 417 -16.33 -22.49 5.58
CA PHE A 417 -15.98 -23.65 6.41
C PHE A 417 -16.71 -23.61 7.77
N MET A 418 -16.77 -22.46 8.43
CA MET A 418 -17.50 -22.28 9.69
C MET A 418 -19.01 -22.50 9.54
N MET A 419 -19.60 -22.08 8.41
CA MET A 419 -21.01 -22.33 8.10
C MET A 419 -21.30 -23.84 7.98
N ILE A 420 -20.43 -24.58 7.30
CA ILE A 420 -20.55 -26.05 7.17
C ILE A 420 -20.33 -26.73 8.52
N ALA A 421 -19.33 -26.30 9.28
CA ALA A 421 -19.05 -26.81 10.63
C ALA A 421 -20.26 -26.66 11.56
N ARG A 422 -20.95 -25.51 11.48
CA ARG A 422 -22.20 -25.28 12.21
C ARG A 422 -23.30 -26.24 11.77
N ALA A 423 -23.54 -26.38 10.47
CA ALA A 423 -24.57 -27.27 9.96
C ALA A 423 -24.31 -28.72 10.40
N ALA A 424 -23.04 -29.14 10.45
CA ALA A 424 -22.66 -30.46 10.91
C ALA A 424 -22.84 -30.65 12.42
N LYS A 425 -22.53 -29.61 13.23
CA LYS A 425 -22.73 -29.64 14.69
C LYS A 425 -24.21 -29.76 15.07
N GLU A 426 -25.06 -28.99 14.37
CA GLU A 426 -26.49 -28.89 14.65
C GLU A 426 -27.33 -29.96 13.92
N GLY A 427 -26.68 -30.83 13.13
CA GLY A 427 -27.35 -31.87 12.33
C GLY A 427 -28.25 -31.32 11.21
N TRP A 428 -27.99 -30.11 10.74
CA TRP A 428 -28.75 -29.46 9.67
C TRP A 428 -28.41 -30.03 8.29
N PRO A 429 -29.34 -29.91 7.31
CA PRO A 429 -29.04 -30.25 5.92
C PRO A 429 -27.81 -29.52 5.40
N CYS A 430 -27.00 -30.19 4.58
CA CYS A 430 -25.87 -29.57 3.93
C CYS A 430 -26.32 -28.32 3.14
N PRO A 431 -25.66 -27.16 3.30
CA PRO A 431 -25.97 -25.96 2.53
C PRO A 431 -25.90 -26.22 1.02
N SER A 432 -26.78 -25.58 0.24
CA SER A 432 -26.80 -25.67 -1.21
C SER A 432 -25.64 -24.88 -1.85
N ASP A 433 -25.34 -25.14 -3.12
CA ASP A 433 -24.30 -24.41 -3.85
C ASP A 433 -24.60 -22.90 -3.92
N ALA A 434 -25.87 -22.52 -3.94
CA ALA A 434 -26.30 -21.11 -3.93
C ALA A 434 -26.01 -20.45 -2.57
N ALA A 435 -26.33 -21.13 -1.47
CA ALA A 435 -26.03 -20.65 -0.12
C ALA A 435 -24.52 -20.49 0.12
N ILE A 436 -23.74 -21.46 -0.36
CA ILE A 436 -22.27 -21.43 -0.28
C ILE A 436 -21.69 -20.29 -1.13
N ALA A 437 -22.16 -20.13 -2.36
CA ALA A 437 -21.72 -19.04 -3.23
C ALA A 437 -22.00 -17.67 -2.59
N ARG A 438 -23.19 -17.48 -2.00
CA ARG A 438 -23.57 -16.25 -1.29
C ARG A 438 -22.68 -15.98 -0.08
N ALA A 439 -22.42 -16.99 0.75
CA ALA A 439 -21.54 -16.84 1.92
C ALA A 439 -20.12 -16.42 1.53
N TYR A 440 -19.66 -16.90 0.37
CA TYR A 440 -18.39 -16.56 -0.24
C TYR A 440 -18.41 -15.22 -1.03
N GLY A 441 -19.57 -14.58 -1.20
CA GLY A 441 -19.72 -13.32 -1.94
C GLY A 441 -19.68 -13.48 -3.47
N SER A 442 -20.13 -14.62 -3.99
CA SER A 442 -20.18 -14.94 -5.42
C SER A 442 -21.59 -15.37 -5.86
N HIS A 443 -21.96 -15.08 -7.11
CA HIS A 443 -23.16 -15.64 -7.75
C HIS A 443 -22.86 -16.92 -8.55
N SER A 444 -21.61 -17.39 -8.57
CA SER A 444 -21.20 -18.53 -9.39
C SER A 444 -21.30 -19.85 -8.62
N LEU A 445 -22.28 -20.69 -8.98
CA LEU A 445 -22.42 -22.05 -8.45
C LEU A 445 -21.18 -22.92 -8.71
N ARG A 446 -20.54 -22.74 -9.88
CA ARG A 446 -19.28 -23.43 -10.22
C ARG A 446 -18.16 -23.06 -9.24
N ARG A 447 -18.14 -21.83 -8.74
CA ARG A 447 -17.13 -21.37 -7.77
C ARG A 447 -17.39 -21.93 -6.38
N ALA A 448 -18.64 -22.10 -5.97
CA ALA A 448 -19.00 -22.82 -4.74
C ALA A 448 -18.52 -24.27 -4.75
N ARG A 449 -18.70 -25.00 -5.87
CA ARG A 449 -18.21 -26.38 -6.01
C ARG A 449 -16.68 -26.48 -5.88
N ARG A 450 -15.95 -25.64 -6.63
CA ARG A 450 -14.48 -25.58 -6.53
C ARG A 450 -13.99 -25.26 -5.13
N LEU A 451 -14.74 -24.45 -4.39
CA LEU A 451 -14.38 -24.09 -3.03
C LEU A 451 -14.54 -25.29 -2.09
N LEU A 452 -15.59 -26.11 -2.26
CA LEU A 452 -15.71 -27.37 -1.53
C LEU A 452 -14.60 -28.35 -1.90
N ASP A 453 -14.32 -28.51 -3.20
CA ASP A 453 -13.24 -29.38 -3.69
C ASP A 453 -11.89 -28.96 -3.07
N TYR A 454 -11.61 -27.65 -3.02
CA TYR A 454 -10.39 -27.12 -2.41
C TYR A 454 -10.31 -27.42 -0.91
N ILE A 455 -11.40 -27.21 -0.15
CA ILE A 455 -11.42 -27.49 1.29
C ILE A 455 -11.26 -29.00 1.57
N GLU A 456 -11.80 -29.85 0.69
CA GLU A 456 -11.62 -31.30 0.73
C GLU A 456 -10.18 -31.71 0.39
N GLU A 457 -9.54 -31.09 -0.61
CA GLU A 457 -8.11 -31.29 -0.93
C GLU A 457 -7.18 -30.88 0.23
N GLN A 458 -7.56 -29.87 1.02
CA GLN A 458 -6.84 -29.50 2.25
C GLN A 458 -7.08 -30.49 3.41
N GLY A 459 -7.90 -31.52 3.21
CA GLY A 459 -8.15 -32.57 4.19
C GLY A 459 -9.02 -32.14 5.38
N LEU A 460 -9.79 -31.05 5.25
CA LEU A 460 -10.62 -30.51 6.34
C LEU A 460 -12.05 -31.06 6.34
N ILE A 461 -12.56 -31.42 5.15
CA ILE A 461 -13.88 -31.99 4.96
C ILE A 461 -13.82 -33.19 4.03
N VAL A 462 -14.86 -34.03 4.07
CA VAL A 462 -15.14 -35.07 3.08
C VAL A 462 -16.55 -34.87 2.54
N CYS A 463 -16.68 -34.73 1.23
CA CYS A 463 -17.97 -34.56 0.56
C CYS A 463 -18.45 -35.89 -0.01
N GLN A 464 -19.66 -36.29 0.34
CA GLN A 464 -20.31 -37.49 -0.18
C GLN A 464 -21.63 -37.14 -0.82
N ILE A 465 -21.93 -37.75 -1.97
CA ILE A 465 -23.22 -37.61 -2.65
C ILE A 465 -23.91 -38.98 -2.61
N ASP A 466 -25.14 -39.03 -2.12
CA ASP A 466 -25.93 -40.26 -2.09
C ASP A 466 -26.52 -40.61 -3.48
N GLY A 467 -27.11 -41.80 -3.60
CA GLY A 467 -27.71 -42.27 -4.86
C GLY A 467 -28.90 -41.43 -5.37
N VAL A 468 -29.38 -40.47 -4.59
CA VAL A 468 -30.48 -39.55 -4.92
C VAL A 468 -29.94 -38.13 -5.19
N GLY A 469 -28.63 -37.93 -5.13
CA GLY A 469 -27.97 -36.65 -5.43
C GLY A 469 -27.86 -35.69 -4.24
N ARG A 470 -28.15 -36.11 -3.01
CA ARG A 470 -28.01 -35.27 -1.81
C ARG A 470 -26.57 -35.32 -1.30
N ARG A 471 -26.04 -34.16 -0.92
CA ARG A 471 -24.69 -34.00 -0.37
C ARG A 471 -24.71 -34.08 1.15
N THR A 472 -23.79 -34.86 1.69
CA THR A 472 -23.39 -34.88 3.09
C THR A 472 -21.93 -34.44 3.18
N VAL A 473 -21.61 -33.58 4.14
CA VAL A 473 -20.25 -33.11 4.38
C VAL A 473 -19.85 -33.51 5.79
N THR A 474 -18.75 -34.24 5.91
CA THR A 474 -18.18 -34.69 7.18
C THR A 474 -16.91 -33.90 7.49
N LEU A 475 -16.78 -33.37 8.70
CA LEU A 475 -15.55 -32.70 9.14
C LEU A 475 -14.53 -33.74 9.61
N VAL A 476 -13.34 -33.67 9.03
CA VAL A 476 -12.23 -34.57 9.33
C VAL A 476 -11.78 -34.34 10.78
N GLU A 477 -11.53 -35.44 11.51
CA GLU A 477 -11.13 -35.48 12.94
C GLU A 477 -12.15 -35.00 13.98
N LEU A 478 -13.25 -34.35 13.59
CA LEU A 478 -14.31 -33.91 14.52
C LEU A 478 -15.52 -34.86 14.57
N ALA A 479 -15.60 -35.82 13.64
CA ALA A 479 -16.71 -36.78 13.49
C ALA A 479 -18.11 -36.13 13.35
N TRP A 480 -18.18 -34.84 13.01
CA TRP A 480 -19.43 -34.14 12.74
C TRP A 480 -19.80 -34.27 11.27
N ALA A 481 -21.08 -34.55 10.99
CA ALA A 481 -21.58 -34.66 9.63
C ALA A 481 -22.89 -33.87 9.49
N THR A 482 -23.05 -33.19 8.36
CA THR A 482 -24.32 -32.56 8.00
C THR A 482 -25.37 -33.63 7.67
N ALA A 483 -26.66 -33.31 7.82
CA ALA A 483 -27.71 -34.13 7.23
C ALA A 483 -27.67 -34.02 5.68
N PRO A 484 -28.14 -35.03 4.93
CA PRO A 484 -28.17 -34.98 3.47
C PRO A 484 -28.99 -33.78 2.96
N GLY A 485 -28.35 -32.88 2.22
CA GLY A 485 -28.97 -31.68 1.63
C GLY A 485 -28.88 -31.67 0.09
N ASP A 486 -29.84 -31.06 -0.59
CA ASP A 486 -29.79 -30.94 -2.06
C ASP A 486 -28.83 -29.80 -2.49
N PRO A 487 -27.73 -30.12 -3.22
CA PRO A 487 -26.78 -29.11 -3.70
C PRO A 487 -27.41 -28.07 -4.65
N ASN A 488 -28.49 -28.43 -5.34
CA ASN A 488 -29.15 -27.60 -6.35
C ASN A 488 -30.40 -26.89 -5.82
N ALA A 489 -30.72 -27.01 -4.53
CA ALA A 489 -31.86 -26.31 -3.94
C ALA A 489 -31.70 -24.78 -4.13
N GLY A 490 -32.65 -24.18 -4.86
CA GLY A 490 -32.86 -22.75 -4.87
C GLY A 490 -33.42 -22.29 -3.53
N GLU A 491 -33.22 -21.03 -3.17
CA GLU A 491 -33.77 -20.49 -1.93
C GLU A 491 -35.31 -20.46 -2.03
N GLU A 492 -35.98 -21.22 -1.17
CA GLU A 492 -37.38 -20.92 -0.84
C GLU A 492 -37.40 -19.56 -0.13
N GLU A 493 -38.06 -18.58 -0.73
CA GLU A 493 -38.44 -17.35 -0.03
C GLU A 493 -39.28 -17.74 1.20
N PRO A 494 -38.95 -17.27 2.41
CA PRO A 494 -39.79 -17.49 3.57
C PRO A 494 -41.05 -16.63 3.41
N GLY A 495 -42.04 -17.13 2.68
CA GLY A 495 -43.25 -16.36 2.37
C GLY A 495 -44.19 -16.94 1.30
N SER A 496 -44.33 -18.26 1.15
CA SER A 496 -45.44 -18.80 0.35
C SER A 496 -45.78 -20.26 0.70
N SER A 497 -46.36 -20.49 1.89
CA SER A 497 -47.41 -21.49 2.04
C SER A 497 -48.15 -21.31 3.39
N ALA A 498 -49.30 -20.65 3.34
CA ALA A 498 -50.46 -20.97 4.17
C ALA A 498 -51.69 -20.36 3.47
N ALA A 499 -52.42 -21.22 2.78
CA ALA A 499 -53.85 -21.04 2.56
C ALA A 499 -54.60 -21.34 3.86
#